data_AF-A0AAU9PWS4-F1
#
_entry.id   AF-A0AAU9PWS4-F1
#
_cell.length_a   1.000
_cell.length_b   1.000
_cell.length_c   1.000
_cell.angle_alpha   90.00
_cell.angle_beta   90.00
_cell.angle_gamma   90.00
#
_symmetry.space_group_name_H-M   'P 1'
#
loop_
_entity.id
_entity.type
_entity.pdbx_description
1 polymer ?
#
loop_
_entity_poly.entity_id
_entity_poly.type
_entity_poly.pdbx_seq_one_letter_code
_entity_poly.pdbx_strand_id
1 'polypeptide(L)'
;MGRCNLFPLSYISRKTDISNIDWCNYVLDCLVRTKNSYIPYSDNSFFVGPSAFLLFYTDNIRSEALTLTRKRPTICYWSSEKIRYRETFEQEKGRFGLGELNEEFVNEQDEGETDLEDSDSDKDEDHFVEAYESKIDGF
;
A
#
# COMPACT_ATOMS: atom_id res chain seq x y z
N MET A 1 -16.84 -6.30 -4.70
CA MET A 1 -16.19 -5.24 -3.89
C MET A 1 -15.42 -5.90 -2.76
N GLY A 2 -14.11 -5.70 -2.66
CA GLY A 2 -13.32 -6.14 -1.51
C GLY A 2 -13.60 -5.24 -0.30
N ARG A 3 -13.79 -5.81 0.89
CA ARG A 3 -13.90 -5.05 2.15
C ARG A 3 -12.55 -5.08 2.85
N CYS A 4 -11.96 -3.90 3.12
CA CYS A 4 -10.77 -3.81 3.96
C CYS A 4 -11.16 -4.04 5.43
N ASN A 5 -10.47 -4.97 6.09
CA ASN A 5 -10.62 -5.18 7.53
C ASN A 5 -9.89 -4.05 8.28
N LEU A 6 -10.65 -3.11 8.86
CA LEU A 6 -10.09 -2.00 9.65
C LEU A 6 -9.86 -2.37 11.12
N PHE A 7 -10.26 -3.56 11.56
CA PHE A 7 -10.07 -4.03 12.93
C PHE A 7 -8.60 -3.93 13.42
N PRO A 8 -7.57 -4.19 12.59
CA PRO A 8 -6.18 -3.99 12.97
C PRO A 8 -5.84 -2.55 13.39
N LEU A 9 -6.50 -1.53 12.81
CA LEU A 9 -6.25 -0.11 13.14
C LEU A 9 -6.69 0.23 14.58
N SER A 10 -7.64 -0.53 15.14
CA SER A 10 -8.06 -0.33 16.54
C SER A 10 -6.97 -0.66 17.55
N TYR A 11 -5.96 -1.47 17.17
CA TYR A 11 -4.81 -1.79 18.00
C TYR A 11 -3.68 -0.75 17.91
N ILE A 12 -3.78 0.19 16.95
CA ILE A 12 -2.82 1.28 16.80
C ILE A 12 -3.36 2.48 17.60
N SER A 13 -2.80 2.69 18.79
CA SER A 13 -3.15 3.83 19.62
C SER A 13 -2.68 5.13 18.96
N ARG A 14 -3.40 6.24 19.18
CA ARG A 14 -2.92 7.59 18.76
C ARG A 14 -1.58 7.98 19.39
N LYS A 15 -1.18 7.29 20.46
CA LYS A 15 0.11 7.48 21.15
C LYS A 15 1.19 6.52 20.65
N THR A 16 0.85 5.59 19.75
CA THR A 16 1.84 4.71 19.15
C THR A 16 2.74 5.57 18.26
N ASP A 17 4.00 5.70 18.66
CA ASP A 17 5.00 6.32 17.81
C ASP A 17 5.35 5.35 16.68
N ILE A 18 4.69 5.56 15.53
CA ILE A 18 4.85 4.78 14.31
C ILE A 18 6.31 4.81 13.83
N SER A 19 7.02 5.92 14.06
CA SER A 19 8.40 6.09 13.60
C SER A 19 9.40 5.24 14.40
N ASN A 20 9.09 4.92 15.65
CA ASN A 20 9.93 4.15 16.56
C ASN A 20 9.63 2.64 16.54
N ILE A 21 8.76 2.18 15.64
CA ILE A 21 8.53 0.75 15.43
C ILE A 21 9.69 0.16 14.64
N ASP A 22 10.25 -0.94 15.12
CA ASP A 22 11.17 -1.76 14.32
C ASP A 22 10.40 -2.51 13.22
N TRP A 23 10.20 -1.82 12.11
CA TRP A 23 9.49 -2.34 10.94
C TRP A 23 10.16 -3.57 10.35
N CYS A 24 11.50 -3.63 10.39
CA CYS A 24 12.25 -4.75 9.85
C CYS A 24 11.96 -6.01 10.65
N ASN A 25 12.05 -5.94 11.98
CA ASN A 25 11.78 -7.08 12.84
C ASN A 25 10.30 -7.47 12.79
N TYR A 26 9.38 -6.51 12.74
CA TYR A 26 7.94 -6.79 12.55
C TYR A 26 7.66 -7.56 11.25
N VAL A 27 8.23 -7.12 10.13
CA VAL A 27 8.05 -7.79 8.82
C VAL A 27 8.64 -9.20 8.83
N LEU A 28 9.81 -9.39 9.44
CA LEU A 28 10.42 -10.71 9.62
C LEU A 28 9.54 -11.63 10.47
N ASP A 29 9.00 -11.13 11.58
CA ASP A 29 8.08 -11.85 12.44
C ASP A 29 6.82 -12.29 11.69
N CYS A 30 6.24 -11.40 10.88
CA CYS A 30 5.11 -11.74 10.01
C CYS A 30 5.47 -12.88 9.05
N LEU A 31 6.63 -12.79 8.39
CA LEU A 31 7.08 -13.82 7.46
C LEU A 31 7.25 -15.19 8.14
N VAL A 32 7.91 -15.21 9.31
CA VAL A 32 8.13 -16.43 10.10
C VAL A 32 6.81 -17.04 10.53
N ARG A 33 5.87 -16.23 11.07
CA ARG A 33 4.55 -16.71 11.48
C ARG A 33 3.77 -17.27 10.31
N THR A 34 3.72 -16.57 9.17
CA THR A 34 3.00 -17.04 7.99
C THR A 34 3.59 -18.35 7.45
N LYS A 35 4.92 -18.43 7.34
CA LYS A 35 5.62 -19.66 6.93
C LYS A 35 5.33 -20.81 7.89
N ASN A 36 5.27 -20.57 9.20
CA ASN A 36 4.98 -21.61 10.18
C ASN A 36 3.51 -22.04 10.19
N SER A 37 2.59 -21.14 9.84
CA SER A 37 1.17 -21.46 9.68
C SER A 37 0.84 -22.13 8.35
N TYR A 38 1.74 -22.05 7.36
CA TYR A 38 1.55 -22.64 6.05
C TYR A 38 1.80 -24.14 6.07
N ILE A 39 0.79 -24.90 5.65
CA ILE A 39 0.86 -26.35 5.47
C ILE A 39 0.96 -26.64 3.96
N PRO A 40 2.11 -27.13 3.48
CA PRO A 40 2.28 -27.50 2.08
C PRO A 40 1.23 -28.55 1.65
N TYR A 41 0.75 -28.44 0.41
CA TYR A 41 -0.17 -29.41 -0.23
C TYR A 41 -1.56 -29.54 0.40
N SER A 42 -1.96 -28.63 1.28
CA SER A 42 -3.35 -28.56 1.76
C SER A 42 -4.16 -27.59 0.91
N ASP A 43 -5.31 -28.06 0.41
CA ASP A 43 -6.24 -27.25 -0.41
C ASP A 43 -6.82 -26.04 0.34
N ASN A 44 -6.73 -26.04 1.68
CA ASN A 44 -7.23 -24.96 2.54
C ASN A 44 -6.10 -24.10 3.14
N SER A 45 -4.85 -24.37 2.79
CA SER A 45 -3.68 -23.62 3.27
C SER A 45 -3.06 -22.85 2.11
N PHE A 46 -3.49 -21.62 1.93
CA PHE A 46 -2.86 -20.69 0.98
C PHE A 46 -1.69 -20.01 1.67
N PHE A 47 -0.52 -19.96 1.01
CA PHE A 47 0.56 -19.11 1.49
C PHE A 47 0.17 -17.65 1.24
N VAL A 48 -0.52 -17.06 2.22
CA VAL A 48 -0.82 -15.63 2.26
C VAL A 48 0.37 -14.88 2.87
N GLY A 49 1.59 -15.28 2.47
CA GLY A 49 2.86 -14.65 2.87
C GLY A 49 2.74 -13.14 2.86
N PRO A 50 3.65 -12.39 3.51
CA PRO A 50 3.55 -10.94 3.60
C PRO A 50 3.54 -10.35 2.18
N SER A 51 2.34 -10.18 1.62
CA SER A 51 2.12 -9.62 0.30
C SER A 51 2.60 -8.18 0.29
N ALA A 52 2.55 -7.53 1.44
CA ALA A 52 3.24 -6.28 1.74
C ALA A 52 4.75 -6.35 1.49
N PHE A 53 5.44 -7.44 1.88
CA PHE A 53 6.87 -7.62 1.60
C PHE A 53 7.11 -7.80 0.11
N LEU A 54 6.31 -8.63 -0.58
CA LEU A 54 6.43 -8.78 -2.04
C LEU A 54 6.22 -7.44 -2.74
N LEU A 55 5.19 -6.68 -2.36
CA LEU A 55 4.92 -5.37 -2.92
C LEU A 55 6.05 -4.38 -2.63
N PHE A 56 6.57 -4.36 -1.40
CA PHE A 56 7.72 -3.54 -1.01
C PHE A 56 8.97 -3.91 -1.81
N TYR A 57 9.29 -5.20 -1.89
CA TYR A 57 10.40 -5.73 -2.68
C TYR A 57 10.27 -5.33 -4.15
N THR A 58 9.08 -5.49 -4.72
CA THR A 58 8.82 -5.14 -6.12
C THR A 58 8.83 -3.65 -6.39
N ASP A 59 8.47 -2.83 -5.40
CA ASP A 59 8.53 -1.36 -5.49
C ASP A 59 9.93 -0.80 -5.33
N ASN A 60 10.77 -1.44 -4.52
CA ASN A 60 12.08 -0.91 -4.15
C ASN A 60 13.23 -1.49 -4.98
N ILE A 61 13.07 -2.65 -5.60
CA ILE A 61 14.15 -3.27 -6.39
C ILE A 61 13.77 -3.28 -7.87
N ARG A 62 14.53 -2.53 -8.67
CA ARG A 62 14.41 -2.46 -10.13
C ARG A 62 14.92 -3.75 -10.75
N SER A 63 14.04 -4.49 -11.41
CA SER A 63 14.42 -5.72 -12.10
C SER A 63 14.69 -5.46 -13.58
N GLU A 64 15.77 -6.02 -14.12
CA GLU A 64 16.02 -6.04 -15.58
C GLU A 64 14.92 -6.81 -16.35
N ALA A 65 14.24 -7.74 -15.67
CA ALA A 65 13.17 -8.53 -16.27
C ALA A 65 11.94 -7.68 -16.63
N LEU A 66 11.65 -6.66 -15.82
CA LEU A 66 10.41 -5.89 -15.90
C LEU A 66 10.69 -4.42 -15.64
N THR A 67 10.69 -3.63 -16.72
CA THR A 67 10.68 -2.17 -16.62
C THR A 67 9.23 -1.72 -16.46
N LEU A 68 8.80 -1.50 -15.21
CA LEU A 68 7.48 -0.95 -14.90
C LEU A 68 7.64 0.51 -14.48
N THR A 69 6.80 1.40 -15.02
CA THR A 69 6.66 2.75 -14.48
C THR A 69 6.17 2.66 -13.04
N ARG A 70 6.98 3.12 -12.09
CA ARG A 70 6.62 3.14 -10.67
C ARG A 70 5.47 4.11 -10.46
N LYS A 71 4.38 3.62 -9.87
CA LYS A 71 3.18 4.41 -9.56
C LYS A 71 2.63 3.99 -8.20
N ARG A 72 1.99 4.94 -7.51
CA ARG A 72 1.34 4.69 -6.21
C ARG A 72 -0.18 4.55 -6.38
N PRO A 73 -0.83 3.64 -5.63
CA PRO A 73 -0.22 2.63 -4.78
C PRO A 73 0.33 1.45 -5.61
N THR A 74 1.50 0.93 -5.23
CA THR A 74 2.23 -0.14 -5.95
C THR A 74 1.36 -1.35 -6.27
N ILE A 75 0.45 -1.73 -5.36
CA ILE A 75 -0.45 -2.88 -5.50
C ILE A 75 -1.34 -2.83 -6.75
N CYS A 76 -1.65 -1.64 -7.27
CA CYS A 76 -2.49 -1.49 -8.46
C CYS A 76 -1.75 -1.85 -9.76
N TYR A 77 -0.42 -1.92 -9.74
CA TYR A 77 0.41 -2.06 -10.93
C TYR A 77 1.18 -3.38 -10.99
N TRP A 78 1.23 -4.12 -9.88
CA TRP A 78 1.82 -5.44 -9.77
C TRP A 78 0.75 -6.54 -9.76
N SER A 79 0.54 -7.18 -10.91
CA SER A 79 -0.28 -8.39 -11.02
C SER A 79 0.49 -9.62 -10.57
N SER A 80 -0.22 -10.68 -10.17
CA SER A 80 0.39 -11.98 -9.84
C SER A 80 1.23 -12.54 -10.99
N GLU A 81 0.82 -12.28 -12.23
CA GLU A 81 1.57 -12.66 -13.44
C GLU A 81 2.94 -11.95 -13.52
N LYS A 82 2.99 -10.63 -13.27
CA LYS A 82 4.24 -9.87 -13.25
C LYS A 82 5.16 -10.33 -12.12
N ILE A 83 4.60 -10.61 -10.94
CA ILE A 83 5.37 -11.14 -9.80
C ILE A 83 5.97 -12.50 -10.17
N ARG A 84 5.18 -13.41 -10.75
CA ARG A 84 5.63 -14.75 -11.16
C ARG A 84 6.68 -14.71 -12.28
N TYR A 85 6.53 -13.79 -13.23
CA TYR A 85 7.52 -13.58 -14.29
C TYR A 85 8.87 -13.16 -13.71
N ARG A 86 8.86 -12.19 -12.78
CA ARG A 86 10.07 -11.77 -12.06
C ARG A 86 10.71 -12.92 -11.27
N GLU A 87 9.90 -13.67 -10.53
CA GLU A 87 10.36 -14.83 -9.76
C GLU A 87 11.07 -15.85 -10.65
N THR A 88 10.47 -16.19 -11.80
CA THR A 88 11.03 -17.16 -12.76
C THR A 88 12.37 -16.67 -13.31
N PHE A 89 12.45 -15.40 -13.72
CA PHE A 89 13.69 -14.79 -14.19
C PHE A 89 14.81 -14.85 -13.14
N GLU A 90 14.49 -14.56 -11.88
CA GLU A 90 15.47 -14.60 -10.79
C GLU A 90 15.94 -16.03 -10.46
N GLN A 91 15.04 -17.00 -10.54
CA GLN A 91 15.38 -18.43 -10.43
C GLN A 91 16.30 -18.89 -11.55
N GLU A 92 16.04 -18.51 -12.81
CA GLU A 92 16.89 -18.84 -13.96
C GLU A 92 18.31 -18.25 -13.84
N LYS A 93 18.43 -17.08 -13.20
CA LYS A 93 19.71 -16.44 -12.88
C LYS A 93 20.37 -17.00 -11.61
N GLY A 94 19.70 -17.90 -10.90
CA GLY A 94 20.21 -18.59 -9.72
C GLY A 94 20.22 -17.77 -8.43
N ARG A 95 19.57 -16.60 -8.38
CA ARG A 95 19.47 -15.77 -7.16
C ARG A 95 18.30 -14.79 -7.21
N PHE A 96 17.68 -14.57 -6.04
CA PHE A 96 16.68 -13.51 -5.84
C PHE A 96 17.35 -12.17 -5.51
N GLY A 97 16.60 -11.07 -5.67
CA GLY A 97 17.12 -9.73 -5.39
C GLY A 97 17.95 -9.16 -6.54
N LEU A 98 17.78 -9.66 -7.76
CA LEU A 98 18.47 -9.12 -8.93
C LEU A 98 17.91 -7.75 -9.28
N GLY A 99 18.76 -6.74 -9.12
CA GLY A 99 18.39 -5.38 -9.41
C GLY A 99 19.17 -4.35 -8.61
N GLU A 100 18.83 -3.10 -8.87
CA GLU A 100 19.28 -1.94 -8.11
C GLU A 100 18.13 -1.40 -7.27
N LEU A 101 18.46 -0.69 -6.18
CA LEU A 101 17.44 0.05 -5.45
C LEU A 101 16.85 1.13 -6.36
N ASN A 102 15.52 1.22 -6.38
CA ASN A 102 14.84 2.34 -7.01
C ASN A 102 15.19 3.62 -6.26
N GLU A 103 15.29 4.71 -7.02
CA GLU A 103 15.38 6.05 -6.46
C GLU A 103 14.17 6.37 -5.58
N GLU A 104 14.28 7.39 -4.75
CA GLU A 104 13.14 7.86 -3.96
C GLU A 104 11.96 8.20 -4.88
N PHE A 105 10.75 7.86 -4.45
CA PHE A 105 9.57 8.16 -5.25
C PHE A 105 9.25 9.65 -5.13
N VAL A 106 9.53 10.42 -6.18
CA VAL A 106 9.07 11.81 -6.28
C VAL A 106 7.70 11.81 -6.95
N ASN A 107 6.70 12.34 -6.24
CA ASN A 107 5.36 12.48 -6.79
C ASN A 107 5.33 13.79 -7.60
N GLU A 108 5.37 13.72 -8.93
CA GLU A 108 5.35 14.89 -9.83
C GLU A 108 4.08 15.78 -9.71
N GLN A 109 3.16 15.44 -8.80
CA GLN A 109 1.93 16.20 -8.52
C GLN A 109 2.06 17.18 -7.33
N ASP A 110 3.22 17.22 -6.66
CA ASP A 110 3.43 18.04 -5.45
C ASP A 110 4.00 19.45 -5.73
N GLU A 111 4.19 19.82 -7.00
CA GLU A 111 4.59 21.17 -7.41
C GLU A 111 3.34 22.06 -7.58
N GLY A 112 2.73 22.51 -6.47
CA GLY A 112 1.52 23.33 -6.57
C GLY A 112 0.93 23.99 -5.32
N GLU A 113 1.45 23.80 -4.11
CA GLU A 113 1.05 24.61 -2.95
C GLU A 113 2.20 25.55 -2.54
N THR A 114 2.32 26.66 -3.26
CA THR A 114 3.03 27.84 -2.77
C THR A 114 2.05 28.72 -1.99
N ASP A 115 2.31 28.83 -0.68
CA ASP A 115 1.96 29.88 0.26
C ASP A 115 0.81 30.84 -0.14
N LEU A 116 -0.40 30.55 0.35
CA LEU A 116 -1.41 31.58 0.54
C LEU A 116 -1.27 32.14 1.95
N GLU A 117 -0.75 33.36 2.01
CA GLU A 117 -0.65 34.20 3.20
C GLU A 117 -1.99 34.24 3.97
N ASP A 118 -1.91 34.03 5.29
CA ASP A 118 -3.00 34.28 6.23
C ASP A 118 -3.46 35.75 6.12
N SER A 119 -4.52 36.00 5.35
CA SER A 119 -5.29 37.23 5.45
C SER A 119 -6.53 36.96 6.30
N ASP A 120 -6.38 37.27 7.58
CA ASP A 120 -7.42 37.35 8.60
C ASP A 120 -8.56 38.29 8.14
N SER A 121 -9.79 37.77 8.15
CA SER A 121 -11.01 38.55 7.91
C SER A 121 -12.22 37.77 8.41
N ASP A 122 -12.47 37.90 9.71
CA ASP A 122 -13.76 37.64 10.34
C ASP A 122 -14.93 38.23 9.53
N LYS A 123 -16.01 37.45 9.40
CA LYS A 123 -17.41 37.93 9.52
C LYS A 123 -18.40 36.77 9.61
N ASP A 124 -19.08 36.76 10.75
CA ASP A 124 -20.24 35.97 11.12
C ASP A 124 -21.47 36.25 10.23
N GLU A 125 -22.32 35.23 10.01
CA GLU A 125 -23.75 35.19 10.39
C GLU A 125 -24.55 34.14 9.58
N ASP A 126 -25.04 33.14 10.33
CA ASP A 126 -26.42 32.63 10.36
C ASP A 126 -27.11 31.97 9.13
N HIS A 127 -27.42 30.67 9.25
CA HIS A 127 -28.77 30.16 9.61
C HIS A 127 -29.11 28.77 9.01
N PHE A 128 -29.22 27.79 9.92
CA PHE A 128 -30.18 26.66 10.03
C PHE A 128 -30.83 25.99 8.78
N VAL A 129 -30.48 24.70 8.63
CA VAL A 129 -31.24 23.47 8.29
C VAL A 129 -32.68 23.55 7.74
N GLU A 130 -32.91 22.73 6.71
CA GLU A 130 -34.14 22.12 6.11
C GLU A 130 -34.24 22.45 4.61
N ALA A 131 -34.39 21.53 3.65
CA ALA A 131 -35.14 20.29 3.65
C ALA A 131 -34.54 19.25 2.66
N TYR A 132 -34.43 18.02 3.13
CA TYR A 132 -34.24 16.81 2.32
C TYR A 132 -35.61 16.26 1.91
N GLU A 133 -36.28 16.86 0.93
CA GLU A 133 -37.42 16.30 0.19
C GLU A 133 -37.44 17.08 -1.15
N SER A 134 -37.39 16.57 -2.37
CA SER A 134 -37.80 15.31 -2.95
C SER A 134 -37.07 15.13 -4.28
N LYS A 135 -36.38 14.01 -4.48
CA LYS A 135 -36.12 13.45 -5.82
C LYS A 135 -36.32 11.94 -5.73
N ILE A 136 -37.55 11.59 -5.35
CA ILE A 136 -38.16 10.31 -5.68
C ILE A 136 -38.88 10.51 -7.02
N ASP A 137 -38.52 9.62 -7.95
CA ASP A 137 -39.25 9.10 -9.10
C ASP A 137 -39.80 10.05 -10.17
N GLY A 138 -39.20 9.96 -11.36
CA GLY A 138 -39.83 10.40 -12.61
C GLY A 138 -38.86 10.49 -13.78
N PHE A 139 -38.34 9.34 -14.26
CA PHE A 139 -38.31 8.95 -15.68
C PHE A 139 -37.72 7.55 -15.84
#